data_AF-A0A9E1J1G5-F1
#
_entry.id   AF-A0A9E1J1G5-F1
#
_cell.length_a   1.000
_cell.length_b   1.000
_cell.length_c   1.000
_cell.angle_alpha   90.00
_cell.angle_beta   90.00
_cell.angle_gamma   90.00
#
_symmetry.space_group_name_H-M   'P 1'
#
loop_
_entity.id
_entity.type
_entity.pdbx_description
1 polymer ?
#
loop_
_entity_poly.entity_id
_entity_poly.type
_entity_poly.pdbx_seq_one_letter_code
_entity_poly.pdbx_strand_id
1 'polypeptide(L)'
;MPKIDLGNWKSDDYFPFSLFRLLGIMYFPDDPQKRNQAIVTSLTNTKISMLEEATPEQRELIVKNLNLPPGGENPYSELEKTLKDAGADKTLLNSPSYEDFRKESGKAVLKGSIAGDILTLIKRMVSAKPKGGPSVKKAVFIIENFLAESLKKEGHPANRRFYMECWSEYRGVSHLWAAYGFWMNYLSKRGFLHSASDLYAFLNIAEDFREFGITFKPHGRKDSILLKDETWQPPVDLPRISCDLPLPPLPDEQIKALQEDYQAPV
;
A
#
# COMPACT_ATOMS: atom_id res chain seq x y z
N MET A 1 12.71 8.05 -3.87
CA MET A 1 11.41 7.65 -4.45
C MET A 1 10.72 8.89 -5.04
N PRO A 2 10.09 8.79 -6.23
CA PRO A 2 9.39 9.93 -6.83
C PRO A 2 8.26 10.44 -5.91
N LYS A 3 8.16 11.76 -5.77
CA LYS A 3 6.97 12.40 -5.20
C LYS A 3 5.84 12.21 -6.21
N ILE A 4 4.90 11.33 -5.90
CA ILE A 4 3.76 11.06 -6.77
C ILE A 4 2.59 11.85 -6.23
N ASP A 5 2.07 12.73 -7.09
CA ASP A 5 0.91 13.54 -6.80
C ASP A 5 -0.36 12.67 -6.83
N LEU A 6 -1.10 12.65 -5.73
CA LEU A 6 -2.39 11.96 -5.65
C LEU A 6 -3.51 12.74 -6.37
N GLY A 7 -3.25 13.96 -6.84
CA GLY A 7 -4.23 14.84 -7.49
C GLY A 7 -5.10 15.55 -6.45
N ASN A 8 -6.35 15.85 -6.80
CA ASN A 8 -7.34 16.50 -5.92
C ASN A 8 -7.90 15.56 -4.85
N TRP A 9 -7.03 14.85 -4.12
CA TRP A 9 -7.35 13.77 -3.19
C TRP A 9 -8.26 14.15 -2.01
N LYS A 10 -8.45 15.45 -1.78
CA LYS A 10 -9.37 16.02 -0.77
C LYS A 10 -10.83 16.05 -1.22
N SER A 11 -11.10 15.85 -2.51
CA SER A 11 -12.46 15.85 -3.07
C SER A 11 -12.92 14.42 -3.34
N ASP A 12 -14.16 14.11 -2.95
CA ASP A 12 -14.79 12.82 -3.20
C ASP A 12 -14.93 12.54 -4.72
N ASP A 13 -15.07 13.58 -5.54
CA ASP A 13 -15.15 13.43 -7.01
C ASP A 13 -13.87 12.82 -7.60
N TYR A 14 -12.74 13.03 -6.92
CA TYR A 14 -11.42 12.55 -7.32
C TYR A 14 -10.90 11.40 -6.46
N PHE A 15 -11.71 10.92 -5.51
CA PHE A 15 -11.31 9.86 -4.60
C PHE A 15 -10.89 8.57 -5.35
N PRO A 16 -11.65 8.04 -6.32
CA PRO A 16 -11.25 6.83 -7.03
C PRO A 16 -9.88 6.97 -7.72
N PHE A 17 -9.61 8.12 -8.33
CA PHE A 17 -8.33 8.42 -8.96
C PHE A 17 -7.18 8.42 -7.97
N SER A 18 -7.38 9.10 -6.84
CA SER A 18 -6.38 9.22 -5.78
C SER A 18 -6.08 7.85 -5.17
N LEU A 19 -7.12 7.03 -4.96
CA LEU A 19 -7.01 5.66 -4.48
C LEU A 19 -6.20 4.79 -5.46
N PHE A 20 -6.52 4.81 -6.76
CA PHE A 20 -5.80 3.97 -7.72
C PHE A 20 -4.36 4.43 -7.94
N ARG A 21 -4.08 5.74 -7.86
CA ARG A 21 -2.70 6.24 -7.82
C ARG A 21 -1.95 5.69 -6.61
N LEU A 22 -2.54 5.79 -5.42
CA LEU A 22 -1.97 5.23 -4.19
C LEU A 22 -1.71 3.72 -4.31
N LEU A 23 -2.69 2.95 -4.79
CA LEU A 23 -2.54 1.51 -4.99
C LEU A 23 -1.45 1.17 -6.01
N GLY A 24 -1.34 1.94 -7.10
CA GLY A 24 -0.25 1.79 -8.07
C GLY A 24 1.12 1.93 -7.39
N ILE A 25 1.30 2.96 -6.56
CA ILE A 25 2.54 3.19 -5.77
C ILE A 25 2.81 2.00 -4.84
N MET A 26 1.78 1.53 -4.15
CA MET A 26 1.91 0.40 -3.23
C MET A 26 2.29 -0.89 -3.95
N TYR A 27 1.72 -1.16 -5.13
CA TYR A 27 1.98 -2.38 -5.89
C TYR A 27 3.34 -2.37 -6.59
N PHE A 28 3.72 -1.24 -7.20
CA PHE A 28 4.89 -1.12 -8.07
C PHE A 28 5.74 0.10 -7.68
N PRO A 29 6.39 0.09 -6.49
CA PRO A 29 7.12 1.24 -5.95
C PRO A 29 8.26 1.75 -6.86
N ASP A 30 8.88 0.86 -7.63
CA ASP A 30 10.06 1.17 -8.45
C ASP A 30 9.82 1.08 -9.97
N ASP A 31 8.60 0.76 -10.40
CA ASP A 31 8.25 0.61 -11.82
C ASP A 31 7.13 1.59 -12.23
N PRO A 32 7.48 2.80 -12.71
CA PRO A 32 6.50 3.81 -13.13
C PRO A 32 5.56 3.32 -14.24
N GLN A 33 6.05 2.46 -15.14
CA GLN A 33 5.24 1.96 -16.25
C GLN A 33 4.15 1.02 -15.73
N LYS A 34 4.51 0.07 -14.86
CA LYS A 34 3.53 -0.82 -14.21
C LYS A 34 2.56 -0.06 -13.31
N ARG A 35 3.01 1.02 -12.65
CA ARG A 35 2.10 1.91 -11.91
C ARG A 35 1.03 2.51 -12.81
N ASN A 36 1.44 3.10 -13.94
CA ASN A 36 0.50 3.70 -14.88
C ASN A 36 -0.46 2.66 -15.46
N GLN A 37 0.05 1.47 -15.80
CA GLN A 37 -0.78 0.33 -16.21
C GLN A 37 -1.80 -0.05 -15.14
N ALA A 38 -1.38 -0.14 -13.88
CA ALA A 38 -2.26 -0.45 -12.75
C ALA A 38 -3.38 0.58 -12.60
N ILE A 39 -3.03 1.87 -12.64
CA ILE A 39 -3.98 2.97 -12.51
C ILE A 39 -5.02 2.91 -13.63
N VAL A 40 -4.57 2.80 -14.89
CA VAL A 40 -5.45 2.74 -16.07
C VAL A 40 -6.35 1.51 -16.02
N THR A 41 -5.80 0.34 -15.68
CA THR A 41 -6.55 -0.91 -15.60
C THR A 41 -7.62 -0.84 -14.52
N SER A 42 -7.28 -0.38 -13.32
CA SER A 42 -8.23 -0.26 -12.21
C SER A 42 -9.34 0.74 -12.52
N LEU A 43 -9.02 1.92 -13.05
CA LEU A 43 -10.02 2.92 -13.46
C LEU A 43 -10.97 2.37 -14.52
N THR A 44 -10.44 1.66 -15.52
CA THR A 44 -11.22 1.07 -16.61
C THR A 44 -12.19 0.03 -16.08
N ASN A 45 -11.72 -0.87 -15.21
CA ASN A 45 -12.55 -1.92 -14.64
C ASN A 45 -13.64 -1.36 -13.72
N THR A 46 -13.33 -0.37 -12.87
CA THR A 46 -14.36 0.28 -12.05
C THR A 46 -15.46 0.89 -12.90
N LYS A 47 -15.11 1.55 -14.01
CA LYS A 47 -16.11 2.10 -14.94
C LYS A 47 -16.94 1.01 -15.63
N ILE A 48 -16.30 -0.09 -16.05
CA ILE A 48 -17.02 -1.22 -16.66
C ILE A 48 -18.02 -1.80 -15.64
N SER A 49 -17.61 -2.07 -14.40
CA SER A 49 -18.51 -2.57 -13.37
C SER A 49 -19.66 -1.60 -13.07
N MET A 50 -19.38 -0.30 -12.98
CA MET A 50 -20.43 0.72 -12.82
C MET A 50 -21.43 0.71 -13.98
N LEU A 51 -20.96 0.51 -15.22
CA LEU A 51 -21.83 0.40 -16.40
C LEU A 51 -22.66 -0.88 -16.40
N GLU A 52 -22.08 -2.01 -15.99
CA GLU A 52 -22.76 -3.29 -15.89
C GLU A 52 -23.88 -3.25 -14.85
N GLU A 53 -23.66 -2.58 -13.72
CA GLU A 53 -24.64 -2.43 -12.62
C GLU A 53 -25.66 -1.30 -12.86
N ALA A 54 -25.38 -0.38 -13.78
CA ALA A 54 -26.25 0.76 -14.06
C ALA A 54 -27.58 0.37 -14.71
N THR A 55 -28.67 1.03 -14.31
CA THR A 55 -29.97 0.95 -15.01
C THR A 55 -29.85 1.49 -16.44
N PRO A 56 -30.79 1.17 -17.36
CA PRO A 56 -30.78 1.73 -18.71
C PRO A 56 -30.68 3.26 -18.75
N GLU A 57 -31.38 3.97 -17.87
CA GLU A 57 -31.37 5.43 -17.77
C GLU A 57 -30.02 5.96 -17.28
N GLN A 58 -29.41 5.27 -16.31
CA GLN A 58 -28.07 5.60 -15.82
C GLN A 58 -27.01 5.35 -16.91
N ARG A 59 -27.12 4.25 -17.66
CA ARG A 59 -26.23 3.95 -18.80
C ARG A 59 -26.34 5.02 -19.87
N GLU A 60 -27.56 5.43 -20.23
CA GLU A 60 -27.79 6.50 -21.19
C GLU A 60 -27.17 7.82 -20.72
N LEU A 61 -27.32 8.17 -19.45
CA LEU A 61 -26.70 9.35 -18.86
C LEU A 61 -25.17 9.27 -18.88
N ILE A 62 -24.58 8.12 -18.51
CA ILE A 62 -23.13 7.89 -18.54
C ILE A 62 -22.60 8.01 -19.97
N VAL A 63 -23.23 7.35 -20.94
CA VAL A 63 -22.85 7.42 -22.36
C VAL A 63 -22.99 8.84 -22.90
N LYS A 64 -24.06 9.55 -22.54
CA LYS A 64 -24.28 10.96 -22.92
C LYS A 64 -23.18 11.86 -22.35
N ASN A 65 -22.79 11.65 -21.10
CA ASN A 65 -21.72 12.40 -20.45
C ASN A 65 -20.34 12.10 -21.07
N LEU A 66 -20.10 10.86 -21.51
CA LEU A 66 -18.89 10.48 -22.26
C LEU A 66 -18.81 11.14 -23.65
N ASN A 67 -19.95 11.48 -24.25
CA ASN A 67 -20.07 12.07 -25.59
C ASN A 67 -20.23 13.61 -25.57
N LEU A 68 -19.98 14.29 -24.44
CA LEU A 68 -20.11 15.75 -24.37
C LEU A 68 -19.09 16.45 -25.28
N PRO A 69 -19.50 17.47 -26.05
CA PRO A 69 -18.62 18.21 -26.95
C PRO A 69 -17.51 18.95 -26.17
N PRO A 70 -16.32 19.13 -26.77
CA PRO A 70 -15.20 19.82 -26.14
C PRO A 70 -15.56 21.30 -25.96
N GLY A 71 -15.88 21.73 -24.73
CA GLY A 71 -16.19 23.14 -24.45
C GLY A 71 -16.89 23.45 -23.12
N GLY A 72 -17.56 22.49 -22.47
CA GLY A 72 -17.96 22.62 -21.06
C GLY A 72 -16.83 22.24 -20.11
N GLU A 73 -16.91 22.60 -18.82
CA GLU A 73 -16.10 21.98 -17.76
C GLU A 73 -16.39 20.47 -17.77
N ASN A 74 -15.66 19.74 -18.60
CA ASN A 74 -15.85 18.32 -18.77
C ASN A 74 -15.15 17.65 -17.58
N PRO A 75 -15.86 16.96 -16.67
CA PRO A 75 -15.22 16.20 -15.59
C PRO A 75 -14.28 15.11 -16.14
N TYR A 76 -14.43 14.74 -17.42
CA TYR A 76 -13.52 13.84 -18.11
C TYR A 76 -12.28 14.52 -18.68
N SER A 77 -12.15 15.85 -18.67
CA SER A 77 -10.92 16.53 -19.10
C SER A 77 -9.74 16.22 -18.18
N GLU A 78 -9.98 16.08 -16.86
CA GLU A 78 -8.97 15.61 -15.92
C GLU A 78 -8.65 14.12 -16.08
N LEU A 79 -9.64 13.30 -16.41
CA LEU A 79 -9.43 11.88 -16.73
C LEU A 79 -8.64 11.73 -18.03
N GLU A 80 -9.01 12.44 -19.09
CA GLU A 80 -8.34 12.41 -20.39
C GLU A 80 -6.91 12.94 -20.24
N LYS A 81 -6.73 14.03 -19.50
CA LYS A 81 -5.40 14.51 -19.12
C LYS A 81 -4.63 13.47 -18.33
N THR A 82 -5.22 12.82 -17.32
CA THR A 82 -4.56 11.79 -16.52
C THR A 82 -4.21 10.55 -17.35
N LEU A 83 -5.11 10.09 -18.22
CA LEU A 83 -4.87 8.99 -19.14
C LEU A 83 -3.74 9.37 -20.10
N LYS A 84 -3.76 10.57 -20.66
CA LYS A 84 -2.72 11.08 -21.55
C LYS A 84 -1.37 11.25 -20.84
N ASP A 85 -1.35 11.80 -19.64
CA ASP A 85 -0.16 11.96 -18.78
C ASP A 85 0.38 10.59 -18.34
N ALA A 86 -0.50 9.60 -18.16
CA ALA A 86 -0.12 8.20 -17.92
C ALA A 86 0.31 7.45 -19.19
N GLY A 87 0.24 8.07 -20.37
CA GLY A 87 0.57 7.47 -21.67
C GLY A 87 -0.41 6.39 -22.11
N ALA A 88 -1.70 6.56 -21.83
CA ALA A 88 -2.75 5.54 -22.03
C ALA A 88 -2.83 5.05 -23.48
N ASP A 89 -2.60 5.90 -24.47
CA ASP A 89 -2.57 5.53 -25.89
C ASP A 89 -1.51 4.46 -26.19
N LYS A 90 -0.30 4.62 -25.65
CA LYS A 90 0.80 3.65 -25.77
C LYS A 90 0.64 2.46 -24.82
N THR A 91 0.03 2.73 -23.66
CA THR A 91 -0.13 1.75 -22.57
C THR A 91 -1.21 0.74 -22.90
N LEU A 92 -2.32 1.13 -23.53
CA LEU A 92 -3.42 0.23 -23.89
C LEU A 92 -3.00 -0.81 -24.93
N LEU A 93 -2.22 -0.40 -25.94
CA LEU A 93 -1.72 -1.33 -26.98
C LEU A 93 -0.82 -2.44 -26.43
N ASN A 94 -0.14 -2.18 -25.31
CA ASN A 94 0.78 -3.12 -24.67
C ASN A 94 0.32 -3.49 -23.25
N SER A 95 -0.95 -3.25 -22.92
CA SER A 95 -1.44 -3.49 -21.57
C SER A 95 -1.51 -5.00 -21.33
N PRO A 96 -1.05 -5.51 -20.18
CA PRO A 96 -1.32 -6.89 -19.81
C PRO A 96 -2.83 -7.14 -19.78
N SER A 97 -3.23 -8.41 -19.93
CA SER A 97 -4.62 -8.80 -19.71
C SER A 97 -5.03 -8.47 -18.27
N TYR A 98 -6.34 -8.35 -18.02
CA TYR A 98 -6.82 -8.16 -16.66
C TYR A 98 -6.39 -9.30 -15.72
N GLU A 99 -6.35 -10.53 -16.22
CA GLU A 99 -5.90 -11.70 -15.46
C GLU A 99 -4.42 -11.61 -15.08
N ASP A 100 -3.58 -11.17 -16.02
CA ASP A 100 -2.16 -10.93 -15.77
C ASP A 100 -1.97 -9.82 -14.73
N PHE A 101 -2.69 -8.71 -14.88
CA PHE A 101 -2.68 -7.61 -13.90
C PHE A 101 -3.11 -8.11 -12.52
N ARG A 102 -4.21 -8.88 -12.42
CA ARG A 102 -4.69 -9.45 -11.16
C ARG A 102 -3.66 -10.38 -10.52
N LYS A 103 -2.97 -11.18 -11.33
CA LYS A 103 -1.90 -12.08 -10.86
C LYS A 103 -0.68 -11.29 -10.35
N GLU A 104 -0.26 -10.25 -11.07
CA GLU A 104 0.87 -9.41 -10.66
C GLU A 104 0.55 -8.59 -9.40
N SER A 105 -0.61 -7.94 -9.37
CA SER A 105 -1.07 -7.19 -8.20
C SER A 105 -1.27 -8.10 -6.97
N GLY A 106 -1.78 -9.32 -7.13
CA GLY A 106 -1.86 -10.29 -6.04
C GLY A 106 -0.48 -10.63 -5.44
N LYS A 107 0.55 -10.79 -6.29
CA LYS A 107 1.93 -10.96 -5.81
C LYS A 107 2.44 -9.72 -5.09
N ALA A 108 2.15 -8.53 -5.62
CA ALA A 108 2.55 -7.27 -5.01
C ALA A 108 1.88 -7.05 -3.65
N VAL A 109 0.59 -7.41 -3.53
CA VAL A 109 -0.16 -7.38 -2.27
C VAL A 109 0.49 -8.28 -1.22
N LEU A 110 0.84 -9.51 -1.58
CA LEU A 110 1.52 -10.42 -0.65
C LEU A 110 2.86 -9.85 -0.17
N LYS A 111 3.74 -9.48 -1.11
CA LYS A 111 5.09 -8.98 -0.79
C LYS A 111 5.03 -7.68 0.01
N GLY A 112 4.18 -6.76 -0.40
CA GLY A 112 3.94 -5.49 0.27
C GLY A 112 3.40 -5.68 1.68
N SER A 113 2.41 -6.55 1.86
CA SER A 113 1.84 -6.88 3.17
C SER A 113 2.91 -7.46 4.10
N ILE A 114 3.77 -8.37 3.64
CA ILE A 114 4.90 -8.89 4.42
C ILE A 114 5.84 -7.75 4.85
N ALA A 115 6.17 -6.81 3.96
CA ALA A 115 7.00 -5.66 4.31
C ALA A 115 6.31 -4.75 5.35
N GLY A 116 4.99 -4.55 5.24
CA GLY A 116 4.18 -3.84 6.22
C GLY A 116 4.13 -4.53 7.59
N ASP A 117 3.99 -5.86 7.60
CA ASP A 117 4.02 -6.67 8.83
C ASP A 117 5.37 -6.59 9.51
N ILE A 118 6.47 -6.60 8.75
CA ILE A 118 7.82 -6.41 9.29
C ILE A 118 7.92 -5.07 10.02
N LEU A 119 7.48 -3.96 9.39
CA LEU A 119 7.51 -2.64 10.02
C LEU A 119 6.62 -2.58 11.27
N THR A 120 5.43 -3.17 11.19
CA THR A 120 4.45 -3.24 12.30
C THR A 120 5.01 -4.02 13.49
N LEU A 121 5.61 -5.19 13.24
CA LEU A 121 6.26 -6.00 14.28
C LEU A 121 7.44 -5.26 14.91
N ILE A 122 8.24 -4.52 14.14
CA ILE A 122 9.32 -3.68 14.68
C ILE A 122 8.77 -2.62 15.63
N LYS A 123 7.69 -1.93 15.25
CA LYS A 123 7.03 -0.93 16.12
C LYS A 123 6.51 -1.58 17.41
N ARG A 124 5.85 -2.73 17.34
CA ARG A 124 5.37 -3.48 18.52
C ARG A 124 6.50 -4.01 19.41
N MET A 125 7.63 -4.41 18.83
CA MET A 125 8.81 -4.87 19.56
C MET A 125 9.44 -3.77 20.44
N VAL A 126 9.22 -2.47 20.14
CA VAL A 126 9.73 -1.37 20.98
C VAL A 126 9.22 -1.50 22.41
N SER A 127 7.93 -1.79 22.58
CA SER A 127 7.32 -1.99 23.89
C SER A 127 7.74 -3.31 24.55
N ALA A 128 7.94 -4.37 23.76
CA ALA A 128 8.33 -5.69 24.25
C ALA A 128 9.82 -5.80 24.67
N LYS A 129 10.67 -4.86 24.23
CA LYS A 129 12.11 -4.77 24.59
C LYS A 129 12.87 -6.11 24.50
N PRO A 130 12.82 -6.83 23.35
CA PRO A 130 13.54 -8.10 23.22
C PRO A 130 15.06 -7.91 23.33
N LYS A 131 15.80 -8.92 23.80
CA LYS A 131 17.28 -8.88 23.97
C LYS A 131 18.00 -8.40 22.72
N GLY A 132 18.73 -7.28 22.78
CA GLY A 132 19.39 -6.68 21.61
C GLY A 132 18.49 -5.82 20.71
N GLY A 133 17.28 -5.50 21.17
CA GLY A 133 16.37 -4.52 20.57
C GLY A 133 15.57 -5.00 19.35
N PRO A 134 14.58 -4.22 18.89
CA PRO A 134 13.83 -4.50 17.66
C PRO A 134 14.73 -4.51 16.42
N SER A 135 14.46 -5.40 15.46
CA SER A 135 15.18 -5.45 14.18
C SER A 135 14.37 -6.17 13.10
N VAL A 136 14.69 -5.94 11.82
CA VAL A 136 14.09 -6.68 10.67
C VAL A 136 14.29 -8.18 10.83
N LYS A 137 15.49 -8.63 11.22
CA LYS A 137 15.79 -10.06 11.36
C LYS A 137 14.86 -10.74 12.37
N LYS A 138 14.51 -10.06 13.47
CA LYS A 138 13.56 -10.57 14.48
C LYS A 138 12.12 -10.56 13.99
N ALA A 139 11.71 -9.52 13.27
CA ALA A 139 10.38 -9.49 12.67
C ALA A 139 10.21 -10.63 11.66
N VAL A 140 11.23 -10.86 10.81
CA VAL A 140 11.26 -11.99 9.88
C VAL A 140 11.23 -13.33 10.60
N PHE A 141 11.96 -13.48 11.71
CA PHE A 141 11.90 -14.68 12.55
C PHE A 141 10.49 -14.93 13.09
N ILE A 142 9.76 -13.90 13.56
CA ILE A 142 8.36 -14.05 13.97
C ILE A 142 7.50 -14.51 12.79
N ILE A 143 7.60 -13.86 11.63
CA ILE A 143 6.81 -14.24 10.45
C ILE A 143 7.08 -15.71 10.06
N GLU A 144 8.35 -16.12 10.08
CA GLU A 144 8.75 -17.50 9.77
C GLU A 144 8.18 -18.53 10.75
N ASN A 145 8.14 -18.24 12.05
CA ASN A 145 7.64 -19.19 13.04
C ASN A 145 6.11 -19.20 13.17
N PHE A 146 5.44 -18.08 12.94
CA PHE A 146 4.02 -17.93 13.24
C PHE A 146 3.11 -17.84 12.00
N LEU A 147 3.64 -17.45 10.82
CA LEU A 147 2.84 -17.26 9.60
C LEU A 147 3.24 -18.20 8.45
N ALA A 148 4.40 -18.85 8.52
CA ALA A 148 4.91 -19.66 7.41
C ALA A 148 3.97 -20.80 7.00
N GLU A 149 3.33 -21.47 7.95
CA GLU A 149 2.41 -22.58 7.63
C GLU A 149 1.16 -22.11 6.86
N SER A 150 0.64 -20.92 7.15
CA SER A 150 -0.48 -20.35 6.37
C SER A 150 -0.03 -20.05 4.94
N LEU A 151 1.13 -19.41 4.79
CA LEU A 151 1.68 -19.05 3.48
C LEU A 151 2.00 -20.29 2.63
N LYS A 152 2.53 -21.37 3.22
CA LYS A 152 2.78 -22.63 2.52
C LYS A 152 1.48 -23.27 2.01
N LYS A 153 0.41 -23.25 2.81
CA LYS A 153 -0.90 -23.78 2.42
C LYS A 153 -1.49 -23.03 1.22
N GLU A 154 -1.19 -21.75 1.10
CA GLU A 154 -1.57 -20.91 -0.04
C GLU A 154 -0.61 -21.03 -1.25
N GLY A 155 0.43 -21.89 -1.16
CA GLY A 155 1.41 -22.11 -2.21
C GLY A 155 2.45 -20.99 -2.34
N HIS A 156 2.62 -20.17 -1.31
CA HIS A 156 3.60 -19.09 -1.28
C HIS A 156 4.93 -19.55 -0.68
N PRO A 157 6.07 -18.98 -1.14
CA PRO A 157 7.35 -19.19 -0.47
C PRO A 157 7.27 -18.69 0.97
N ALA A 158 7.74 -19.50 1.90
CA ALA A 158 7.63 -19.21 3.33
C ALA A 158 8.96 -19.46 4.05
N ASN A 159 10.00 -18.74 3.60
CA ASN A 159 11.34 -18.87 4.14
C ASN A 159 11.97 -17.49 4.34
N ARG A 160 12.95 -17.43 5.23
CA ARG A 160 13.69 -16.20 5.55
C ARG A 160 14.18 -15.40 4.34
N ARG A 161 14.69 -16.06 3.29
CA ARG A 161 15.21 -15.38 2.09
C ARG A 161 14.09 -14.60 1.40
N PHE A 162 12.95 -15.24 1.18
CA PHE A 162 11.79 -14.60 0.55
C PHE A 162 11.30 -13.38 1.35
N TYR A 163 11.18 -13.48 2.68
CA TYR A 163 10.73 -12.35 3.50
C TYR A 163 11.70 -11.17 3.47
N MET A 164 13.01 -11.44 3.46
CA MET A 164 14.04 -10.41 3.32
C MET A 164 14.01 -9.75 1.94
N GLU A 165 13.74 -10.51 0.87
CA GLU A 165 13.53 -9.97 -0.49
C GLU A 165 12.30 -9.06 -0.52
N CYS A 166 11.17 -9.49 0.05
CA CYS A 166 9.95 -8.67 0.18
C CYS A 166 10.23 -7.34 0.89
N TRP A 167 10.93 -7.40 2.03
CA TRP A 167 11.33 -6.20 2.77
C TRP A 167 12.18 -5.27 1.90
N SER A 168 13.18 -5.80 1.21
CA SER A 168 14.09 -4.99 0.38
C SER A 168 13.36 -4.29 -0.76
N GLU A 169 12.48 -5.00 -1.46
CA GLU A 169 11.73 -4.52 -2.64
C GLU A 169 10.65 -3.50 -2.24
N TYR A 170 9.98 -3.70 -1.10
CA TYR A 170 8.87 -2.85 -0.66
C TYR A 170 9.21 -1.89 0.48
N ARG A 171 10.50 -1.77 0.87
CA ARG A 171 10.91 -0.94 2.01
C ARG A 171 10.38 0.48 1.93
N GLY A 172 10.51 1.11 0.76
CA GLY A 172 10.12 2.50 0.53
C GLY A 172 8.62 2.78 0.67
N VAL A 173 7.77 1.75 0.60
CA VAL A 173 6.30 1.84 0.75
C VAL A 173 5.75 0.98 1.91
N SER A 174 6.62 0.40 2.72
CA SER A 174 6.23 -0.49 3.83
C SER A 174 5.30 0.17 4.86
N HIS A 175 5.41 1.49 5.04
CA HIS A 175 4.51 2.26 5.91
C HIS A 175 3.06 2.33 5.38
N LEU A 176 2.87 2.37 4.06
CA LEU A 176 1.54 2.29 3.43
C LEU A 176 0.95 0.89 3.64
N TRP A 177 1.77 -0.16 3.51
CA TRP A 177 1.35 -1.53 3.75
C TRP A 177 1.06 -1.83 5.23
N ALA A 178 1.84 -1.25 6.14
CA ALA A 178 1.57 -1.32 7.57
C ALA A 178 0.23 -0.63 7.92
N ALA A 179 -0.03 0.54 7.34
CA ALA A 179 -1.32 1.21 7.46
C ALA A 179 -2.48 0.40 6.87
N TYR A 180 -2.26 -0.28 5.72
CA TYR A 180 -3.23 -1.17 5.12
C TYR A 180 -3.57 -2.34 6.05
N GLY A 181 -2.56 -3.02 6.60
CA GLY A 181 -2.76 -4.08 7.58
C GLY A 181 -3.49 -3.59 8.82
N PHE A 182 -3.14 -2.40 9.33
CA PHE A 182 -3.86 -1.80 10.46
C PHE A 182 -5.32 -1.49 10.12
N TRP A 183 -5.55 -0.85 8.98
CA TRP A 183 -6.89 -0.50 8.50
C TRP A 183 -7.78 -1.73 8.39
N MET A 184 -7.30 -2.76 7.70
CA MET A 184 -8.07 -3.98 7.44
C MET A 184 -8.35 -4.80 8.69
N ASN A 185 -7.45 -4.81 9.67
CA ASN A 185 -7.62 -5.62 10.87
C ASN A 185 -8.37 -4.91 12.01
N TYR A 186 -8.32 -3.58 12.09
CA TYR A 186 -8.81 -2.84 13.27
C TYR A 186 -9.88 -1.79 13.00
N LEU A 187 -9.89 -1.18 11.80
CA LEU A 187 -10.81 -0.09 11.50
C LEU A 187 -11.92 -0.50 10.54
N SER A 188 -11.58 -1.34 9.57
CA SER A 188 -12.49 -1.65 8.49
C SER A 188 -13.46 -2.77 8.85
N LYS A 189 -14.75 -2.43 8.82
CA LYS A 189 -15.84 -3.42 8.72
C LYS A 189 -16.36 -3.59 7.29
N ARG A 190 -15.98 -2.69 6.37
CA ARG A 190 -16.59 -2.54 5.03
C ARG A 190 -15.60 -2.72 3.88
N GLY A 191 -14.34 -3.06 4.13
CA GLY A 191 -13.29 -3.13 3.12
C GLY A 191 -12.36 -1.91 3.06
N PHE A 192 -11.54 -1.83 2.00
CA PHE A 192 -10.49 -0.81 1.91
C PHE A 192 -11.02 0.48 1.27
N LEU A 193 -11.00 1.58 2.03
CA LEU A 193 -11.29 2.99 1.68
C LEU A 193 -12.51 3.24 0.75
N HIS A 194 -13.52 3.96 1.23
CA HIS A 194 -14.75 4.25 0.48
C HIS A 194 -15.00 5.73 0.21
N SER A 195 -14.17 6.62 0.74
CA SER A 195 -14.34 8.07 0.64
C SER A 195 -13.00 8.81 0.71
N ALA A 196 -12.98 10.09 0.34
CA ALA A 196 -11.82 10.95 0.55
C ALA A 196 -11.46 11.06 2.05
N SER A 197 -12.46 11.04 2.93
CA SER A 197 -12.25 11.02 4.39
C SER A 197 -11.51 9.75 4.83
N ASP A 198 -11.86 8.59 4.28
CA ASP A 198 -11.15 7.34 4.59
C ASP A 198 -9.70 7.39 4.09
N LEU A 199 -9.48 7.87 2.85
CA LEU A 199 -8.14 8.07 2.30
C LEU A 199 -7.30 8.98 3.19
N TYR A 200 -7.89 10.08 3.65
CA TYR A 200 -7.24 11.01 4.55
C TYR A 200 -6.84 10.37 5.88
N ALA A 201 -7.73 9.60 6.50
CA ALA A 201 -7.44 8.87 7.74
C ALA A 201 -6.34 7.82 7.50
N PHE A 202 -6.41 7.07 6.41
CA PHE A 202 -5.39 6.10 6.00
C PHE A 202 -4.01 6.75 5.83
N LEU A 203 -3.93 7.90 5.14
CA LEU A 203 -2.67 8.60 4.93
C LEU A 203 -2.04 9.09 6.24
N ASN A 204 -2.86 9.50 7.23
CA ASN A 204 -2.34 9.85 8.57
C ASN A 204 -1.78 8.63 9.32
N ILE A 205 -2.45 7.47 9.21
CA ILE A 205 -1.95 6.19 9.79
C ILE A 205 -0.61 5.81 9.14
N ALA A 206 -0.53 5.88 7.81
CA ALA A 206 0.69 5.58 7.07
C ALA A 206 1.83 6.53 7.45
N GLU A 207 1.50 7.79 7.70
CA GLU A 207 2.47 8.79 8.11
C GLU A 207 3.04 8.54 9.50
N ASP A 208 2.23 8.11 10.47
CA ASP A 208 2.70 7.68 11.80
C ASP A 208 3.68 6.48 11.71
N PHE A 209 3.40 5.51 10.83
CA PHE A 209 4.35 4.42 10.53
C PHE A 209 5.63 4.92 9.85
N ARG A 210 5.50 5.88 8.93
CA ARG A 210 6.64 6.47 8.21
C ARG A 210 7.56 7.23 9.16
N GLU A 211 7.00 8.09 10.00
CA GLU A 211 7.73 8.87 11.01
C GLU A 211 8.45 7.97 11.99
N PHE A 212 7.78 6.93 12.49
CA PHE A 212 8.44 5.88 13.26
C PHE A 212 9.62 5.28 12.48
N GLY A 213 9.39 4.88 11.23
CA GLY A 213 10.40 4.20 10.44
C GLY A 213 11.64 5.05 10.12
N ILE A 214 11.47 6.35 9.87
CA ILE A 214 12.60 7.25 9.55
C ILE A 214 13.34 7.76 10.80
N THR A 215 12.73 7.67 11.99
CA THR A 215 13.36 8.11 13.25
C THR A 215 13.93 6.96 14.07
N PHE A 216 13.34 5.76 13.97
CA PHE A 216 13.77 4.59 14.72
C PHE A 216 15.06 3.98 14.18
N LYS A 217 16.08 3.91 15.05
CA LYS A 217 17.37 3.29 14.77
C LYS A 217 17.50 1.96 15.52
N PRO A 218 17.55 0.82 14.82
CA PRO A 218 17.80 -0.47 15.46
C PRO A 218 19.14 -0.46 16.22
N HIS A 219 19.23 -1.26 17.28
CA HIS A 219 20.44 -1.38 18.08
C HIS A 219 21.66 -1.73 17.21
N GLY A 220 22.76 -0.98 17.38
CA GLY A 220 24.00 -1.18 16.63
C GLY A 220 23.97 -0.72 15.16
N ARG A 221 22.91 -0.02 14.71
CA ARG A 221 22.82 0.55 13.35
C ARG A 221 22.89 2.08 13.42
N LYS A 222 23.57 2.69 12.45
CA LYS A 222 23.65 4.16 12.32
C LYS A 222 22.40 4.74 11.66
N ASP A 223 21.86 3.99 10.71
CA ASP A 223 20.74 4.39 9.87
C ASP A 223 19.41 3.97 10.48
N SER A 224 18.38 4.75 10.19
CA SER A 224 17.00 4.44 10.53
C SER A 224 16.49 3.25 9.72
N ILE A 225 15.39 2.64 10.18
CA ILE A 225 14.84 1.45 9.51
C ILE A 225 14.29 1.75 8.11
N LEU A 226 13.76 2.97 7.91
CA LEU A 226 13.42 3.55 6.62
C LEU A 226 14.36 4.71 6.29
N LEU A 227 14.78 4.82 5.03
CA LEU A 227 15.57 5.96 4.54
C LEU A 227 14.65 7.04 3.99
N LYS A 228 14.85 8.28 4.44
CA LYS A 228 13.94 9.41 4.15
C LYS A 228 13.77 9.70 2.66
N ASP A 229 14.84 9.56 1.89
CA ASP A 229 14.93 9.81 0.45
C ASP A 229 14.40 8.65 -0.41
N GLU A 230 14.46 7.42 0.11
CA GLU A 230 13.90 6.22 -0.53
C GLU A 230 12.44 5.94 -0.17
N THR A 231 11.93 6.57 0.89
CA THR A 231 10.57 6.33 1.38
C THR A 231 9.59 7.30 0.70
N TRP A 232 8.46 6.79 0.22
CA TRP A 232 7.39 7.62 -0.31
C TRP A 232 6.97 8.68 0.74
N GLN A 233 6.64 9.87 0.28
CA GLN A 233 6.23 10.98 1.14
C GLN A 233 4.77 11.33 0.83
N PRO A 234 3.92 11.57 1.84
CA PRO A 234 2.57 12.02 1.60
C PRO A 234 2.54 13.40 0.93
N PRO A 235 1.37 13.81 0.39
CA PRO A 235 1.14 15.19 -0.03
C PRO A 235 1.57 16.19 1.04
N VAL A 236 2.26 17.26 0.62
CA VAL A 236 2.82 18.27 1.53
C VAL A 236 1.77 19.01 2.35
N ASP A 237 0.54 19.01 1.85
CA ASP A 237 -0.63 19.67 2.38
C ASP A 237 -1.57 18.71 3.11
N LEU A 238 -1.10 17.50 3.49
CA LEU A 238 -1.80 16.56 4.36
C LEU A 238 -1.81 17.13 5.80
N PRO A 239 -2.96 17.59 6.34
CA PRO A 239 -3.01 18.01 7.72
C PRO A 239 -2.60 16.87 8.66
N ARG A 240 -1.76 17.20 9.64
CA ARG A 240 -1.24 16.23 10.61
C ARG A 240 -2.23 16.05 11.73
N ILE A 241 -2.79 14.84 11.80
CA ILE A 241 -3.53 14.38 12.96
C ILE A 241 -2.63 13.38 13.66
N SER A 242 -2.28 13.66 14.92
CA SER A 242 -1.60 12.67 15.75
C SER A 242 -2.52 11.48 15.89
N CYS A 243 -2.19 10.40 15.20
CA CYS A 243 -2.84 9.12 15.42
C CYS A 243 -2.02 8.41 16.49
N ASP A 244 -2.44 8.52 17.75
CA ASP A 244 -1.94 7.63 18.82
C ASP A 244 -2.51 6.23 18.54
N LEU A 245 -1.96 5.54 17.54
CA LEU A 245 -2.44 4.23 17.11
C LEU A 245 -2.13 3.21 18.20
N PRO A 246 -3.15 2.66 18.89
CA PRO A 246 -2.92 1.66 19.90
C PRO A 246 -2.63 0.33 19.18
N LEU A 247 -1.39 0.13 18.76
CA LEU A 247 -0.96 -1.18 18.27
C LEU A 247 -1.02 -2.17 19.43
N PRO A 248 -1.67 -3.33 19.27
CA PRO A 248 -1.69 -4.33 20.32
C PRO A 248 -0.25 -4.75 20.66
N PRO A 249 0.05 -5.06 21.92
CA PRO A 249 1.35 -5.60 22.29
C PRO A 249 1.64 -6.89 21.52
N LEU A 250 2.91 -7.28 21.40
CA LEU A 250 3.23 -8.61 20.86
C LEU A 250 2.60 -9.69 21.75
N PRO A 251 2.03 -10.77 21.18
CA PRO A 251 1.56 -11.91 21.94
C PRO A 251 2.72 -12.55 22.73
N ASP A 252 2.40 -13.11 23.89
CA ASP A 252 3.39 -13.70 24.80
C ASP A 252 4.19 -14.82 24.12
N GLU A 253 3.57 -15.63 23.25
CA GLU A 253 4.28 -16.66 22.51
C GLU A 253 5.35 -16.09 21.56
N GLN A 254 5.10 -14.92 20.96
CA GLN A 254 6.07 -14.25 20.10
C GLN A 254 7.22 -13.63 20.91
N ILE A 255 6.90 -13.08 22.09
CA ILE A 255 7.92 -12.55 23.01
C ILE A 255 8.83 -13.67 23.49
N LYS A 256 8.24 -14.80 23.91
CA LYS A 256 8.98 -15.99 24.35
C LYS A 256 9.91 -16.52 23.26
N ALA A 257 9.40 -16.69 22.04
CA ALA A 257 10.21 -17.13 20.90
C ALA A 257 11.40 -16.19 20.61
N LEU A 258 11.21 -14.87 20.75
CA LEU A 258 12.30 -13.90 20.59
C LEU A 258 13.34 -13.95 21.72
N GLN A 259 12.97 -14.38 22.93
CA GLN A 259 13.86 -14.43 24.09
C GLN A 259 14.63 -15.74 24.18
N GLU A 260 13.97 -16.85 23.86
CA GLU A 260 14.49 -18.20 24.07
C GLU A 260 15.08 -18.80 22.78
N ASP A 261 14.41 -18.60 21.64
CA ASP A 261 14.72 -19.35 20.41
C ASP A 261 15.53 -18.54 19.38
N TYR A 262 15.36 -17.21 19.35
CA TYR A 262 16.06 -16.37 18.38
C TYR A 262 17.57 -16.31 18.65
N GLN A 263 18.35 -16.91 17.75
CA GLN A 263 19.80 -16.78 17.70
C GLN A 263 20.20 -15.81 16.60
N ALA A 264 20.96 -14.77 16.95
CA ALA A 264 21.46 -13.82 15.95
C ALA A 264 22.37 -14.57 14.94
N PRO A 265 22.16 -14.41 13.62
CA PRO A 265 23.08 -14.98 12.65
C PRO A 265 24.44 -14.32 12.84
N VAL A 266 25.47 -15.16 13.01
CA VAL A 266 26.89 -14.77 13.05
C VAL A 266 27.30 -14.18 11.70
#